data_AF-A0A944BYE5-F1
#
_entry.id   AF-A0A944BYE5-F1
#
_cell.length_a   1.000
_cell.length_b   1.000
_cell.length_c   1.000
_cell.angle_alpha   90.00
_cell.angle_beta   90.00
_cell.angle_gamma   90.00
#
_symmetry.space_group_name_H-M   'P 1'
#
loop_
_entity.id
_entity.type
_entity.pdbx_description
1 polymer ?
#
loop_
_entity_poly.entity_id
_entity_poly.type
_entity_poly.pdbx_seq_one_letter_code
_entity_poly.pdbx_strand_id
1 'polypeptide(L)'
;TKSAMKEIKAQPYVKKVRFLDVEESNPMDSLLTYPIGVKKSWTHNDYGPLWIPKKGATLNLTLQKLPYYIRCIKNYEGNEVDVKGGKIYINGKETKTYTFKMDYYWMMGDNRDNSSDSRYWGFVPEDHIIGTPMFVIISFDPDKPLLQSIRWDRIFKSANPDKK
;
A
#
# COMPACT_ATOMS: atom_id res chain seq x y z
N THR A 1 14.79 -21.54 2.12
CA THR A 1 15.36 -22.80 1.57
C THR A 1 16.20 -23.52 2.63
N LYS A 2 16.44 -24.83 2.50
CA LYS A 2 17.24 -25.61 3.48
C LYS A 2 18.65 -25.06 3.69
N SER A 3 19.24 -24.42 2.67
CA SER A 3 20.57 -23.78 2.76
C SER A 3 20.57 -22.55 3.68
N ALA A 4 19.63 -21.61 3.47
CA ALA A 4 19.51 -20.41 4.32
C ALA A 4 19.28 -20.74 5.80
N MET A 5 18.54 -21.82 6.08
CA MET A 5 18.32 -22.26 7.46
C MET A 5 19.59 -22.77 8.14
N LYS A 6 20.50 -23.41 7.39
CA LYS A 6 21.77 -23.90 7.93
C LYS A 6 22.68 -22.73 8.33
N GLU A 7 22.71 -21.69 7.50
CA GLU A 7 23.47 -20.46 7.78
C GLU A 7 22.94 -19.70 8.99
N ILE A 8 21.62 -19.57 9.12
CA ILE A 8 20.98 -18.88 10.25
C ILE A 8 21.19 -19.67 11.56
N LYS A 9 21.07 -21.01 11.53
CA LYS A 9 21.33 -21.86 12.71
C LYS A 9 22.79 -21.86 13.16
N ALA A 10 23.74 -21.56 12.27
CA ALA A 10 25.15 -21.52 12.59
C ALA A 10 25.56 -20.24 13.37
N GLN A 11 24.66 -19.26 13.47
CA GLN A 11 24.93 -18.02 14.19
C GLN A 11 24.88 -18.25 15.71
N PRO A 12 25.90 -17.80 16.48
CA PRO A 12 26.04 -18.11 17.91
C PRO A 12 24.93 -17.52 18.78
N TYR A 13 24.19 -16.54 18.27
CA TYR A 13 23.10 -15.84 18.96
C TYR A 13 21.70 -16.41 18.65
N VAL A 14 21.59 -17.41 17.78
CA VAL A 14 20.29 -17.95 17.37
C VAL A 14 19.88 -19.11 18.29
N LYS A 15 18.95 -18.84 19.22
CA LYS A 15 18.43 -19.84 20.17
C LYS A 15 17.46 -20.86 19.55
N LYS A 16 16.64 -20.44 18.59
CA LYS A 16 15.67 -21.32 17.94
C LYS A 16 15.29 -20.76 16.57
N VAL A 17 15.29 -21.64 15.57
CA VAL A 17 14.72 -21.36 14.25
C VAL A 17 13.54 -22.29 14.06
N ARG A 18 12.36 -21.73 13.80
CA ARG A 18 11.18 -22.48 13.37
C ARG A 18 10.84 -22.04 11.96
N PHE A 19 10.41 -22.99 11.13
CA PHE A 19 9.58 -22.62 10.00
C PHE A 19 8.26 -22.16 10.60
N LEU A 20 7.89 -20.91 10.36
CA LEU A 20 6.49 -20.54 10.38
C LEU A 20 5.99 -20.97 9.01
N ASP A 21 5.20 -22.03 8.98
CA ASP A 21 4.26 -22.19 7.89
C ASP A 21 3.30 -21.01 8.07
N VAL A 22 3.60 -19.89 7.40
CA VAL A 22 2.61 -18.85 7.21
C VAL A 22 1.55 -19.56 6.41
N GLU A 23 0.43 -19.91 7.05
CA GLU A 23 -0.71 -20.52 6.37
C GLU A 23 -0.91 -19.78 5.05
N GLU A 24 -0.78 -20.53 3.95
CA GLU A 24 -0.97 -20.01 2.60
C GLU A 24 -2.27 -19.23 2.59
N SER A 25 -2.14 -17.90 2.46
CA SER A 25 -3.21 -16.95 2.20
C SER A 25 -4.55 -17.36 2.79
N ASN A 26 -4.88 -16.91 4.00
CA ASN A 26 -6.27 -16.94 4.44
C ASN A 26 -7.12 -16.40 3.25
N PRO A 27 -8.07 -17.17 2.67
CA PRO A 27 -8.82 -16.72 1.51
C PRO A 27 -9.55 -15.39 1.78
N MET A 28 -9.76 -15.07 3.07
CA MET A 28 -10.23 -13.77 3.52
C MET A 28 -9.23 -12.62 3.27
N ASP A 29 -7.92 -12.85 3.39
CA ASP A 29 -6.88 -11.83 3.17
C ASP A 29 -6.92 -11.30 1.72
N SER A 30 -7.13 -12.18 0.75
CA SER A 30 -7.34 -11.80 -0.66
C SER A 30 -8.61 -10.95 -0.86
N LEU A 31 -9.65 -11.16 -0.06
CA LEU A 31 -10.88 -10.39 -0.13
C LEU A 31 -10.80 -9.05 0.61
N LEU A 32 -9.95 -8.98 1.65
CA LEU A 32 -9.73 -7.80 2.49
C LEU A 32 -8.66 -6.85 1.92
N THR A 33 -7.74 -7.36 1.11
CA THR A 33 -6.79 -6.53 0.38
C THR A 33 -7.47 -5.78 -0.77
N TYR A 34 -7.00 -4.59 -1.06
CA TYR A 34 -7.47 -3.78 -2.17
C TYR A 34 -7.20 -4.45 -3.55
N PRO A 35 -8.10 -4.32 -4.54
CA PRO A 35 -9.48 -3.88 -4.39
C PRO A 35 -10.31 -4.92 -3.63
N ILE A 36 -11.09 -4.42 -2.67
CA ILE A 36 -11.92 -5.23 -1.78
C ILE A 36 -12.98 -5.97 -2.61
N GLY A 37 -13.21 -7.24 -2.27
CA GLY A 37 -14.24 -8.07 -2.93
C GLY A 37 -13.87 -8.60 -4.31
N VAL A 38 -12.67 -8.30 -4.82
CA VAL A 38 -12.13 -8.92 -6.04
C VAL A 38 -11.39 -10.18 -5.64
N LYS A 39 -11.82 -11.33 -6.20
CA LYS A 39 -11.10 -12.60 -6.02
C LYS A 39 -9.77 -12.53 -6.79
N LYS A 40 -8.66 -12.62 -6.06
CA LYS A 40 -7.30 -12.54 -6.58
C LYS A 40 -6.38 -13.51 -5.85
N SER A 41 -5.17 -13.71 -6.37
CA SER A 41 -4.13 -14.50 -5.70
C SER A 41 -3.27 -13.68 -4.73
N TRP A 42 -3.57 -12.39 -4.56
CA TRP A 42 -2.75 -11.47 -3.79
C TRP A 42 -3.01 -11.63 -2.30
N THR A 43 -1.96 -11.41 -1.51
CA THR A 43 -2.00 -11.34 -0.05
C THR A 43 -1.39 -10.01 0.39
N HIS A 44 -1.53 -9.65 1.67
CA HIS A 44 -0.87 -8.48 2.20
C HIS A 44 0.68 -8.55 2.13
N ASN A 45 1.24 -9.76 2.05
CA ASN A 45 2.68 -10.03 1.94
C ASN A 45 3.16 -10.16 0.49
N ASP A 46 2.31 -10.67 -0.39
CA ASP A 46 2.58 -10.88 -1.81
C ASP A 46 1.51 -10.19 -2.64
N TYR A 47 1.76 -8.92 -2.93
CA TYR A 47 0.86 -8.05 -3.65
C TYR A 47 1.20 -8.08 -5.13
N GLY A 48 0.20 -8.26 -5.99
CA GLY A 48 0.45 -8.33 -7.42
C GLY A 48 0.64 -6.97 -8.08
N PRO A 49 0.89 -7.00 -9.40
CA PRO A 49 1.12 -5.78 -10.17
C PRO A 49 -0.15 -4.94 -10.20
N LEU A 50 -0.03 -3.70 -9.72
CA LEU A 50 -1.09 -2.71 -9.76
C LEU A 50 -0.56 -1.46 -10.46
N TRP A 51 -1.25 -1.05 -11.52
CA TRP A 51 -0.91 0.19 -12.21
C TRP A 51 -1.48 1.38 -11.42
N ILE A 52 -0.62 2.35 -11.11
CA ILE A 52 -1.00 3.56 -10.37
C ILE A 52 -1.38 4.65 -11.38
N PRO A 53 -2.60 5.18 -11.34
CA PRO A 53 -3.01 6.24 -12.26
C PRO A 53 -2.25 7.54 -12.01
N LYS A 54 -1.91 8.23 -13.10
CA LYS A 54 -1.47 9.63 -13.08
C LYS A 54 -2.50 10.52 -13.76
N LYS A 55 -2.48 11.80 -13.45
CA LYS A 55 -3.35 12.81 -14.06
C LYS A 55 -3.21 12.80 -15.58
N GLY A 56 -4.34 12.82 -16.27
CA GLY A 56 -4.42 12.78 -17.73
C GLY A 56 -4.15 11.40 -18.34
N ALA A 57 -3.78 10.37 -17.56
CA ALA A 57 -3.68 9.02 -18.08
C ALA A 57 -5.07 8.45 -18.39
N THR A 58 -5.16 7.69 -19.47
CA THR A 58 -6.40 7.05 -19.90
C THR A 58 -6.33 5.55 -19.69
N LEU A 59 -7.34 5.00 -19.01
CA LEU A 59 -7.52 3.58 -18.78
C LEU A 59 -8.62 3.04 -19.68
N ASN A 60 -8.35 1.91 -20.35
CA ASN A 60 -9.40 1.10 -20.97
C ASN A 60 -10.23 0.42 -19.88
N LEU A 61 -11.46 0.87 -19.70
CA LEU A 61 -12.40 0.36 -18.73
C LEU A 61 -13.03 -0.94 -19.20
N THR A 62 -12.93 -1.95 -18.34
CA THR A 62 -13.61 -3.24 -18.48
C THR A 62 -14.22 -3.61 -17.13
N LEU A 63 -15.17 -4.55 -17.10
CA LEU A 63 -15.79 -5.02 -15.86
C LEU A 63 -14.76 -5.61 -14.88
N GLN A 64 -13.66 -6.16 -15.40
CA GLN A 64 -12.56 -6.72 -14.60
C GLN A 64 -11.67 -5.63 -14.01
N LYS A 65 -11.45 -4.52 -14.74
CA LYS A 65 -10.60 -3.41 -14.29
C LYS A 65 -11.35 -2.42 -13.41
N LEU A 66 -12.66 -2.25 -13.62
CA LEU A 66 -13.47 -1.26 -12.92
C LEU A 66 -13.33 -1.33 -11.39
N PRO A 67 -13.39 -2.50 -10.72
CA PRO A 67 -13.24 -2.59 -9.26
C PRO A 67 -11.93 -2.01 -8.73
N TYR A 68 -10.85 -2.06 -9.51
CA TYR A 68 -9.54 -1.53 -9.15
C TYR A 68 -9.48 0.01 -9.17
N TYR A 69 -10.40 0.69 -9.84
CA TYR A 69 -10.33 2.14 -10.02
C TYR A 69 -11.65 2.86 -9.70
N ILE A 70 -12.71 2.13 -9.37
CA ILE A 70 -14.04 2.69 -9.11
C ILE A 70 -14.02 3.72 -7.97
N ARG A 71 -13.20 3.50 -6.93
CA ARG A 71 -13.05 4.46 -5.83
C ARG A 71 -12.45 5.79 -6.31
N CYS A 72 -11.45 5.73 -7.19
CA CYS A 72 -10.88 6.94 -7.81
C CYS A 72 -11.93 7.70 -8.61
N ILE A 73 -12.65 6.99 -9.47
CA ILE A 73 -13.63 7.59 -10.37
C ILE A 73 -14.83 8.17 -9.59
N LYS A 74 -15.34 7.42 -8.61
CA LYS A 74 -16.57 7.75 -7.88
C LYS A 74 -16.34 8.62 -6.66
N ASN A 75 -15.50 8.16 -5.73
CA ASN A 75 -15.34 8.82 -4.43
C ASN A 75 -14.41 10.02 -4.50
N TYR A 76 -13.31 9.92 -5.24
CA TYR A 76 -12.30 10.97 -5.29
C TYR A 76 -12.58 11.99 -6.39
N GLU A 77 -12.97 11.55 -7.60
CA GLU A 77 -13.25 12.45 -8.73
C GLU A 77 -14.74 12.81 -8.88
N GLY A 78 -15.59 12.33 -7.98
CA GLY A 78 -16.99 12.75 -7.84
C GLY A 78 -17.91 12.36 -8.99
N ASN A 79 -17.58 11.30 -9.75
CA ASN A 79 -18.44 10.86 -10.87
C ASN A 79 -19.44 9.78 -10.44
N GLU A 80 -20.57 9.73 -11.12
CA GLU A 80 -21.49 8.60 -11.02
C GLU A 80 -21.00 7.45 -11.90
N VAL A 81 -21.05 6.23 -11.36
CA VAL A 81 -20.63 5.02 -12.08
C VAL A 81 -21.73 3.97 -11.98
N ASP A 82 -22.23 3.56 -13.14
CA ASP A 82 -23.30 2.56 -13.28
C ASP A 82 -22.84 1.40 -14.18
N VAL A 83 -23.28 0.19 -13.85
CA VAL A 83 -23.09 -1.00 -14.69
C VAL A 83 -24.45 -1.60 -15.03
N LYS A 84 -24.85 -1.54 -16.31
CA LYS A 84 -26.16 -2.02 -16.80
C LYS A 84 -25.97 -2.85 -18.05
N GLY A 85 -26.46 -4.09 -18.05
CA GLY A 85 -26.35 -5.00 -19.20
C GLY A 85 -24.91 -5.28 -19.64
N GLY A 86 -23.96 -5.34 -18.69
CA GLY A 86 -22.54 -5.55 -18.97
C GLY A 86 -21.79 -4.33 -19.54
N LYS A 87 -22.46 -3.17 -19.64
CA LYS A 87 -21.87 -1.91 -20.09
C LYS A 87 -21.62 -0.98 -18.91
N ILE A 88 -20.56 -0.18 -19.01
CA ILE A 88 -20.17 0.80 -17.99
C ILE A 88 -20.63 2.17 -18.44
N TYR A 89 -21.27 2.91 -17.53
CA TYR A 89 -21.71 4.27 -17.72
C TYR A 89 -21.05 5.16 -16.68
N ILE A 90 -20.52 6.30 -17.11
CA ILE A 90 -19.98 7.34 -16.24
C ILE A 90 -20.77 8.61 -16.49
N ASN A 91 -21.37 9.17 -15.44
CA ASN A 91 -22.27 10.32 -15.52
C ASN A 91 -23.36 10.15 -16.60
N GLY A 92 -24.00 8.98 -16.63
CA GLY A 92 -25.05 8.63 -17.59
C GLY A 92 -24.58 8.27 -19.01
N LYS A 93 -23.30 8.43 -19.35
CA LYS A 93 -22.77 8.13 -20.70
C LYS A 93 -22.06 6.78 -20.75
N GLU A 94 -22.46 5.92 -21.68
CA GLU A 94 -21.74 4.66 -21.95
C GLU A 94 -20.29 4.98 -22.33
N THR A 95 -19.34 4.34 -21.66
CA THR A 95 -17.91 4.54 -21.94
C THR A 95 -17.12 3.25 -21.82
N LYS A 96 -16.04 3.17 -22.61
CA LYS A 96 -15.04 2.10 -22.56
C LYS A 96 -13.69 2.60 -22.06
N THR A 97 -13.58 3.90 -21.76
CA THR A 97 -12.35 4.52 -21.29
C THR A 97 -12.64 5.52 -20.19
N TYR A 98 -11.63 5.80 -19.37
CA TYR A 98 -11.67 6.86 -18.38
C TYR A 98 -10.33 7.57 -18.33
N THR A 99 -10.36 8.90 -18.24
CA THR A 99 -9.18 9.74 -18.08
C THR A 99 -9.18 10.31 -16.66
N PHE A 100 -8.14 10.00 -15.90
CA PHE A 100 -8.02 10.44 -14.51
C PHE A 100 -7.75 11.94 -14.41
N LYS A 101 -8.44 12.60 -13.49
CA LYS A 101 -8.33 14.06 -13.26
C LYS A 101 -7.27 14.42 -12.22
N MET A 102 -6.78 13.44 -11.47
CA MET A 102 -5.82 13.61 -10.38
C MET A 102 -4.63 12.65 -10.51
N ASP A 103 -3.52 13.02 -9.88
CA ASP A 103 -2.43 12.09 -9.57
C ASP A 103 -2.81 11.21 -8.38
N TYR A 104 -2.40 9.94 -8.43
CA TYR A 104 -2.65 8.96 -7.37
C TYR A 104 -1.37 8.34 -6.88
N TYR A 105 -1.40 7.94 -5.61
CA TYR A 105 -0.25 7.42 -4.90
C TYR A 105 -0.60 6.10 -4.22
N TRP A 106 0.42 5.26 -4.12
CA TRP A 106 0.39 4.02 -3.35
C TRP A 106 1.29 4.20 -2.14
N MET A 107 0.70 4.17 -0.94
CA MET A 107 1.41 4.37 0.32
C MET A 107 1.52 3.05 1.08
N MET A 108 2.68 2.81 1.66
CA MET A 108 2.93 1.66 2.51
C MET A 108 3.56 2.12 3.82
N GLY A 109 3.09 1.55 4.92
CA GLY A 109 3.72 1.76 6.23
C GLY A 109 5.03 1.01 6.33
N ASP A 110 5.95 1.57 7.10
CA ASP A 110 7.22 0.95 7.46
C ASP A 110 7.01 -0.29 8.35
N ASN A 111 6.07 -0.22 9.30
CA ASN A 111 5.61 -1.35 10.10
C ASN A 111 4.55 -2.18 9.34
N ARG A 112 5.02 -2.86 8.28
CA ARG A 112 4.18 -3.55 7.29
C ARG A 112 3.07 -4.42 7.90
N ASP A 113 3.37 -5.22 8.90
CA ASP A 113 2.42 -6.20 9.46
C ASP A 113 1.30 -5.53 10.27
N ASN A 114 1.54 -4.33 10.78
CA ASN A 114 0.60 -3.57 11.61
C ASN A 114 0.14 -2.27 10.95
N SER A 115 0.34 -2.15 9.63
CA SER A 115 0.00 -0.96 8.88
C SER A 115 -1.29 -1.16 8.10
N SER A 116 -2.32 -0.38 8.43
CA SER A 116 -3.47 -0.21 7.55
C SER A 116 -3.10 0.84 6.49
N ASP A 117 -2.51 0.37 5.39
CA ASP A 117 -2.05 1.21 4.28
C ASP A 117 -2.77 0.88 2.95
N SER A 118 -2.27 1.38 1.82
CA SER A 118 -2.91 1.26 0.51
C SER A 118 -3.21 -0.19 0.13
N ARG A 119 -2.52 -1.18 0.69
CA ARG A 119 -2.84 -2.60 0.52
C ARG A 119 -4.27 -2.95 0.94
N TYR A 120 -4.89 -2.17 1.82
CA TYR A 120 -6.25 -2.37 2.31
C TYR A 120 -7.22 -1.30 1.81
N TRP A 121 -6.86 -0.01 1.87
CA TRP A 121 -7.77 1.09 1.52
C TRP A 121 -7.55 1.69 0.11
N GLY A 122 -6.52 1.25 -0.61
CA GLY A 122 -6.28 1.61 -2.01
C GLY A 122 -5.50 2.90 -2.21
N PHE A 123 -5.75 3.57 -3.33
CA PHE A 123 -5.02 4.77 -3.73
C PHE A 123 -5.31 6.00 -2.86
N VAL A 124 -4.30 6.86 -2.69
CA VAL A 124 -4.41 8.23 -2.18
C VAL A 124 -4.44 9.20 -3.36
N PRO A 125 -5.44 10.06 -3.51
CA PRO A 125 -5.42 11.15 -4.49
C PRO A 125 -4.49 12.31 -4.03
N GLU A 126 -3.97 13.08 -4.99
CA GLU A 126 -3.05 14.22 -4.74
C GLU A 126 -3.56 15.25 -3.72
N ASP A 127 -4.86 15.50 -3.68
CA ASP A 127 -5.50 16.46 -2.79
C ASP A 127 -5.57 16.01 -1.32
N HIS A 128 -5.27 14.74 -1.03
CA HIS A 128 -5.17 14.20 0.33
C HIS A 128 -3.73 14.25 0.86
N ILE A 129 -2.78 14.76 0.09
CA ILE A 129 -1.38 14.92 0.50
C ILE A 129 -1.13 16.38 0.90
N ILE A 130 -1.03 16.62 2.21
CA ILE A 130 -0.93 17.98 2.77
C ILE A 130 0.54 18.44 2.90
N GLY A 131 1.52 17.53 2.93
CA GLY A 131 2.93 17.93 3.03
C GLY A 131 3.88 16.77 3.32
N THR A 132 5.13 17.11 3.64
CA THR A 132 6.18 16.16 3.98
C THR A 132 6.66 16.33 5.43
N PRO A 133 7.10 15.26 6.12
CA PRO A 133 7.64 15.38 7.47
C PRO A 133 8.81 16.37 7.49
N MET A 134 8.82 17.28 8.46
CA MET A 134 9.80 18.39 8.51
C MET A 134 11.03 18.04 9.36
N PHE A 135 10.82 17.55 10.59
CA PHE A 135 11.90 17.25 11.53
C PHE A 135 11.55 16.11 12.47
N VAL A 136 12.59 15.51 13.07
CA VAL A 136 12.46 14.42 14.04
C VAL A 136 12.30 15.00 15.45
N ILE A 137 11.17 14.75 16.11
CA ILE A 137 10.91 15.24 17.49
C ILE A 137 11.64 14.38 18.53
N ILE A 138 11.67 13.06 18.32
CA ILE A 138 12.34 12.13 19.21
C ILE A 138 12.85 10.93 18.44
N SER A 139 13.97 10.35 18.87
CA SER A 139 14.52 9.14 18.27
C SER A 139 15.17 8.28 19.35
N PHE A 140 14.83 6.99 19.35
CA PHE A 140 15.34 6.01 20.29
C PHE A 140 16.20 4.96 19.60
N ASP A 141 17.20 4.48 20.33
CA ASP A 141 18.06 3.37 19.99
C ASP A 141 17.54 2.09 20.67
N PRO A 142 16.97 1.13 19.91
CA PRO A 142 16.35 -0.06 20.51
C PRO A 142 17.36 -0.95 21.25
N ASP A 143 18.65 -0.82 20.93
CA ASP A 143 19.71 -1.64 21.51
C ASP A 143 20.27 -1.09 22.83
N LYS A 144 19.76 0.06 23.32
CA LYS A 144 20.21 0.72 24.54
C LYS A 144 19.12 0.78 25.62
N PRO A 145 19.49 0.78 26.92
CA PRO A 145 18.55 1.05 28.00
C PRO A 145 17.83 2.39 27.82
N LEU A 146 16.59 2.51 28.29
CA LEU A 146 15.70 3.66 28.05
C LEU A 146 16.33 5.03 28.36
N LEU A 147 17.16 5.14 29.39
CA LEU A 147 17.82 6.40 29.77
C LEU A 147 18.99 6.78 28.84
N GLN A 148 19.53 5.83 28.07
CA GLN A 148 20.66 6.01 27.15
C GLN A 148 20.25 5.85 25.68
N SER A 149 18.99 5.50 25.41
CA SER A 149 18.52 5.23 24.05
C SER A 149 18.21 6.49 23.26
N ILE A 150 18.10 7.66 23.91
CA ILE A 150 17.79 8.91 23.20
C ILE A 150 18.95 9.30 22.27
N ARG A 151 18.67 9.36 20.96
CA ARG A 151 19.60 9.79 19.90
C ARG A 151 19.52 11.30 19.73
N TRP A 152 20.21 12.04 20.62
CA TRP A 152 20.20 13.50 20.67
C TRP A 152 20.62 14.19 19.37
N ASP A 153 21.53 13.56 18.61
CA ASP A 153 22.02 14.04 17.32
C ASP A 153 20.93 14.10 16.24
N ARG A 154 19.83 13.34 16.41
CA ARG A 154 18.71 13.29 15.47
C ARG A 154 17.57 14.24 15.82
N ILE A 155 17.48 14.72 17.06
CA ILE A 155 16.38 15.58 17.51
C ILE A 155 16.46 16.94 16.79
N PHE A 156 15.31 17.44 16.32
CA PHE A 156 15.14 18.64 15.50
C PHE A 156 15.94 18.67 14.18
N LYS A 157 16.54 17.55 13.76
CA LYS A 157 17.13 17.43 12.43
C LYS A 157 16.04 17.24 11.39
N SER A 158 16.35 17.70 10.16
CA SER A 158 15.48 17.49 9.00
C SER A 158 15.13 16.00 8.87
N ALA A 159 13.86 15.71 8.69
CA ALA A 159 13.42 14.36 8.36
C ALA A 159 13.77 13.97 6.92
N ASN A 160 14.16 14.95 6.09
CA ASN A 160 14.59 14.77 4.71
C ASN A 160 15.96 15.44 4.51
N PRO A 161 17.06 14.85 5.01
CA PRO A 161 18.40 15.45 4.93
C PRO A 161 18.90 15.59 3.49
N ASP A 162 18.37 14.79 2.56
CA ASP A 162 18.79 14.75 1.15
C ASP A 162 17.96 15.66 0.23
N LYS A 163 16.89 16.29 0.73
CA LYS A 163 16.14 17.30 -0.04
C LYS A 163 16.98 18.57 -0.10
N LYS A 164 17.58 18.84 -1.26
CA LYS A 164 18.15 20.14 -1.63
C LYS A 164 17.08 21.20 -1.79
#